data_AF-A0A958MFA0-F1
#
_entry.id   AF-A0A958MFA0-F1
#
_cell.length_a   1.000
_cell.length_b   1.000
_cell.length_c   1.000
_cell.angle_alpha   90.00
_cell.angle_beta   90.00
_cell.angle_gamma   90.00
#
_symmetry.space_group_name_H-M   'P 1'
#
loop_
_entity.id
_entity.type
_entity.pdbx_description
1 polymer ?
#
loop_
_entity_poly.entity_id
_entity_poly.type
_entity_poly.pdbx_seq_one_letter_code
_entity_poly.pdbx_strand_id
1 'polypeptide(L)'
;MAIKFYKTDIGTGWEVPWYCWELMKKNYGLALGVSVLALCFYMVAVIPLVGPFLSTPLIFMYIVGSLFIGRDWEAGKPSSFNTFMTKATDRDTLKRLLPVIILQIVLSTANVSLLESGIPGAGLAQFAISVVGALIGIFCVPIMVFHPNVLFAEAFNLSLKAAWANIVPLIFGWLVFFVLAMVSAILLFFPLVFAFMPAALTFHYVWYRVIFEDLQLGD
;
A
#
# COMPACT_ATOMS: atom_id res chain seq x y z
N MET A 1 1.84 14.84 19.64
CA MET A 1 0.44 14.65 19.23
C MET A 1 0.17 13.15 19.34
N ALA A 2 -0.68 12.72 20.28
CA ALA A 2 -0.98 11.29 20.44
C ALA A 2 -1.88 10.85 19.28
N ILE A 3 -1.45 9.87 18.49
CA ILE A 3 -2.30 9.21 17.50
C ILE A 3 -3.44 8.57 18.28
N LYS A 4 -4.63 9.16 18.19
CA LYS A 4 -5.82 8.71 18.90
C LYS A 4 -6.80 8.16 17.88
N PHE A 5 -7.30 6.97 18.22
CA PHE A 5 -8.38 6.20 17.62
C PHE A 5 -7.97 5.24 16.49
N TYR A 6 -8.28 3.97 16.75
CA TYR A 6 -8.45 2.94 15.75
C TYR A 6 -9.94 2.72 15.67
N LYS A 7 -10.55 3.04 14.53
CA LYS A 7 -11.92 2.63 14.29
C LYS A 7 -11.95 1.10 14.19
N THR A 8 -12.87 0.46 14.90
CA THR A 8 -13.08 -1.02 14.90
C THR A 8 -14.24 -1.45 14.00
N ASP A 9 -14.95 -0.50 13.41
CA ASP A 9 -16.12 -0.74 12.56
C ASP A 9 -16.01 0.08 11.26
N ILE A 10 -15.43 -0.57 10.24
CA ILE A 10 -15.17 -0.01 8.90
C ILE A 10 -16.26 -0.48 7.91
N GLY A 11 -17.42 -0.91 8.43
CA GLY A 11 -18.48 -1.46 7.59
C GLY A 11 -18.04 -2.74 6.86
N THR A 12 -18.57 -2.95 5.66
CA THR A 12 -18.44 -4.22 4.91
C THR A 12 -17.14 -4.33 4.10
N GLY A 13 -16.24 -3.34 4.18
CA GLY A 13 -14.96 -3.32 3.49
C GLY A 13 -15.00 -2.99 1.99
N TRP A 14 -16.16 -3.03 1.32
CA TRP A 14 -16.31 -2.63 -0.10
C TRP A 14 -16.30 -1.10 -0.29
N GLU A 15 -16.66 -0.36 0.77
CA GLU A 15 -16.72 1.10 0.80
C GLU A 15 -15.35 1.74 0.52
N VAL A 16 -14.26 1.08 0.95
CA VAL A 16 -12.90 1.56 0.73
C VAL A 16 -12.52 1.52 -0.76
N PRO A 17 -12.60 0.37 -1.47
CA PRO A 17 -12.41 0.33 -2.92
C PRO A 17 -13.28 1.33 -3.69
N TRP A 18 -14.54 1.51 -3.28
CA TRP A 18 -15.45 2.46 -3.93
C TRP A 18 -15.01 3.91 -3.73
N TYR A 19 -14.65 4.30 -2.51
CA TYR A 19 -14.14 5.64 -2.24
C TYR A 19 -12.82 5.91 -2.98
N CYS A 20 -11.93 4.92 -3.08
CA CYS A 20 -10.72 5.01 -3.90
C CYS A 20 -11.07 5.29 -5.38
N TRP A 21 -12.08 4.61 -5.91
CA TRP A 21 -12.60 4.82 -7.26
C TRP A 21 -13.16 6.25 -7.46
N GLU A 22 -13.93 6.75 -6.50
CA GLU A 22 -14.51 8.09 -6.56
C GLU A 22 -13.44 9.19 -6.56
N LEU A 23 -12.35 9.01 -5.80
CA LEU A 23 -11.19 9.91 -5.80
C LEU A 23 -10.44 9.87 -7.13
N MET A 24 -10.16 8.68 -7.64
CA MET A 24 -9.29 8.52 -8.81
C MET A 24 -9.99 8.94 -10.12
N LYS A 25 -11.31 8.71 -10.26
CA LYS A 25 -12.01 8.90 -11.56
C LYS A 25 -11.96 10.35 -12.03
N LYS A 26 -11.89 11.30 -11.08
CA LYS A 26 -11.73 12.75 -11.34
C LYS A 26 -10.36 13.08 -11.92
N ASN A 27 -9.34 12.26 -11.65
CA ASN A 27 -7.94 12.46 -12.02
C ASN A 27 -7.37 11.23 -12.78
N TYR A 28 -8.23 10.54 -13.54
CA TYR A 28 -7.95 9.20 -14.05
C TYR A 28 -6.67 9.12 -14.90
N GLY A 29 -6.37 10.14 -15.72
CA GLY A 29 -5.16 10.16 -16.54
C GLY A 29 -3.86 10.11 -15.72
N LEU A 30 -3.79 10.88 -14.63
CA LEU A 30 -2.65 10.83 -13.70
C LEU A 30 -2.63 9.50 -12.94
N ALA A 31 -3.80 9.06 -12.46
CA ALA A 31 -3.93 7.81 -11.71
C ALA A 31 -3.43 6.60 -12.52
N LEU A 32 -3.84 6.53 -13.78
CA LEU A 32 -3.42 5.51 -14.73
C LEU A 32 -1.91 5.56 -15.00
N GLY A 33 -1.37 6.74 -15.32
CA GLY A 33 0.06 6.89 -15.61
C GLY A 33 0.96 6.47 -14.44
N VAL A 34 0.60 6.87 -13.21
CA VAL A 34 1.33 6.49 -12.00
C VAL A 34 1.18 4.99 -11.70
N SER A 35 0.03 4.40 -12.02
CA SER A 35 -0.17 2.96 -11.81
C SER A 35 0.55 2.08 -12.84
N VAL A 36 0.71 2.55 -14.08
CA VAL A 36 1.60 1.92 -15.07
C VAL A 36 3.05 1.97 -14.59
N LEU A 37 3.49 3.08 -13.99
CA LEU A 37 4.82 3.17 -13.38
C LEU A 37 4.98 2.16 -12.24
N ALA A 38 3.96 1.98 -11.40
CA ALA A 38 3.95 0.94 -10.36
C ALA A 38 4.10 -0.46 -10.96
N LEU A 39 3.38 -0.76 -12.05
CA LEU A 39 3.49 -2.03 -12.76
C LEU A 39 4.93 -2.25 -13.26
N CYS A 40 5.58 -1.21 -13.82
CA CYS A 40 6.97 -1.29 -14.22
C CYS A 40 7.89 -1.63 -13.03
N PHE A 41 7.66 -1.05 -11.84
CA PHE A 41 8.42 -1.38 -10.64
C PHE A 41 8.19 -2.82 -10.17
N TYR A 42 6.95 -3.32 -10.29
CA TYR A 42 6.65 -4.72 -10.01
C TYR A 42 7.31 -5.68 -11.00
N MET A 43 7.44 -5.31 -12.28
CA MET A 43 8.16 -6.12 -13.26
C MET A 43 9.64 -6.28 -12.92
N VAL A 44 10.26 -5.26 -12.31
CA VAL A 44 11.65 -5.36 -11.79
C VAL A 44 11.74 -6.38 -10.65
N ALA A 45 10.67 -6.55 -9.85
CA ALA A 45 10.64 -7.51 -8.75
C ALA A 45 10.72 -8.98 -9.20
N VAL A 46 10.43 -9.27 -10.48
CA VAL A 46 10.46 -10.62 -11.04
C VAL A 46 11.89 -11.13 -11.26
N ILE A 47 12.90 -10.24 -11.23
CA ILE A 47 14.30 -10.62 -11.37
C ILE A 47 14.76 -11.32 -10.07
N PRO A 48 15.20 -12.59 -10.11
CA PRO A 48 15.62 -13.32 -8.91
C PRO A 48 16.75 -12.60 -8.18
N LEU A 49 16.68 -12.56 -6.85
CA LEU A 49 17.63 -11.96 -5.90
C LEU A 49 17.85 -10.44 -6.04
N VAL A 50 18.03 -9.90 -7.24
CA VAL A 50 18.23 -8.47 -7.50
C VAL A 50 16.91 -7.70 -7.44
N GLY A 51 15.81 -8.34 -7.85
CA GLY A 51 14.48 -7.76 -7.88
C GLY A 51 14.07 -7.17 -6.53
N PRO A 52 14.11 -7.92 -5.41
CA PRO A 52 13.76 -7.40 -4.09
C PRO A 52 14.56 -6.16 -3.65
N PHE A 53 15.86 -6.07 -3.99
CA PHE A 53 16.69 -4.91 -3.60
C PHE A 53 16.36 -3.65 -4.39
N LEU A 54 15.96 -3.78 -5.65
CA LEU A 54 15.63 -2.63 -6.51
C LEU A 54 14.14 -2.27 -6.46
N SER A 55 13.25 -3.26 -6.46
CA SER A 55 11.81 -3.05 -6.48
C SER A 55 11.31 -2.49 -5.15
N THR A 56 11.87 -2.92 -4.01
CA THR A 56 11.39 -2.46 -2.70
C THR A 56 11.54 -0.93 -2.54
N PRO A 57 12.72 -0.31 -2.74
CA PRO A 57 12.83 1.14 -2.68
C PRO A 57 11.88 1.86 -3.66
N LEU A 58 11.74 1.35 -4.88
CA LEU A 58 10.86 1.93 -5.91
C LEU A 58 9.37 1.86 -5.50
N ILE A 59 8.93 0.75 -4.90
CA ILE A 59 7.58 0.58 -4.37
C ILE A 59 7.35 1.57 -3.22
N PHE A 60 8.32 1.78 -2.34
CA PHE A 60 8.18 2.78 -1.27
C PHE A 60 8.11 4.21 -1.81
N MET A 61 8.90 4.55 -2.83
CA MET A 61 8.78 5.83 -3.53
C MET A 61 7.37 6.00 -4.12
N TYR A 62 6.83 4.96 -4.75
CA TYR A 62 5.47 4.93 -5.25
C TYR A 62 4.44 5.15 -4.12
N ILE A 63 4.54 4.40 -3.02
CA ILE A 63 3.61 4.52 -1.88
C ILE A 63 3.66 5.95 -1.33
N VAL A 64 4.84 6.52 -1.08
CA VAL A 64 4.98 7.89 -0.58
C VAL A 64 4.32 8.90 -1.51
N GLY A 65 4.65 8.85 -2.81
CA GLY A 65 4.03 9.74 -3.80
C GLY A 65 2.51 9.59 -3.82
N SER A 66 2.02 8.35 -3.78
CA SER A 66 0.59 8.04 -3.81
C SER A 66 -0.18 8.57 -2.59
N LEU A 67 0.44 8.56 -1.40
CA LEU A 67 -0.15 9.08 -0.17
C LEU A 67 -0.37 10.59 -0.24
N PHE A 68 0.59 11.34 -0.74
CA PHE A 68 0.44 12.79 -0.92
C PHE A 68 -0.58 13.14 -1.99
N ILE A 69 -0.59 12.42 -3.11
CA ILE A 69 -1.59 12.59 -4.17
C ILE A 69 -3.00 12.29 -3.65
N GLY A 70 -3.18 11.18 -2.92
CA GLY A 70 -4.47 10.81 -2.32
C GLY A 70 -4.98 11.90 -1.38
N ARG A 71 -4.09 12.48 -0.57
CA ARG A 71 -4.40 13.59 0.33
C ARG A 71 -4.78 14.87 -0.39
N ASP A 72 -4.06 15.23 -1.45
CA ASP A 72 -4.39 16.40 -2.26
C ASP A 72 -5.75 16.24 -2.94
N TRP A 73 -6.03 15.06 -3.51
CA TRP A 73 -7.31 14.77 -4.15
C TRP A 73 -8.49 14.78 -3.19
N GLU A 74 -8.33 14.21 -1.99
CA GLU A 74 -9.35 14.30 -0.94
C GLU A 74 -9.63 15.75 -0.54
N ALA A 75 -8.59 16.59 -0.46
CA ALA A 75 -8.71 18.02 -0.19
C ALA A 75 -9.19 18.86 -1.39
N GLY A 76 -9.51 18.23 -2.53
CA GLY A 76 -9.91 18.92 -3.77
C GLY A 76 -8.79 19.76 -4.42
N LYS A 77 -7.53 19.51 -4.06
CA LYS A 77 -6.38 20.22 -4.60
C LYS A 77 -5.91 19.58 -5.90
N PRO A 78 -5.48 20.39 -6.88
CA PRO A 78 -4.89 19.88 -8.10
C PRO A 78 -3.52 19.25 -7.80
N SER A 79 -3.27 18.07 -8.37
CA SER A 79 -1.97 17.41 -8.31
C SER A 79 -1.46 17.06 -9.70
N SER A 80 -0.14 16.98 -9.83
CA SER A 80 0.53 16.67 -11.09
C SER A 80 1.51 15.50 -10.92
N PHE A 81 1.97 14.94 -12.03
CA PHE A 81 3.06 13.96 -12.01
C PHE A 81 4.34 14.53 -11.38
N ASN A 82 4.63 15.82 -11.57
CA ASN A 82 5.76 16.47 -10.93
C ASN A 82 5.61 16.53 -9.40
N THR A 83 4.39 16.78 -8.91
CA THR A 83 4.06 16.72 -7.48
C THR A 83 4.33 15.32 -6.94
N PHE A 84 3.85 14.29 -7.65
CA PHE A 84 4.10 12.89 -7.30
C PHE A 84 5.60 12.60 -7.20
N MET A 85 6.38 12.94 -8.23
CA MET A 85 7.82 12.66 -8.27
C MET A 85 8.56 13.40 -7.15
N THR A 86 8.27 14.69 -6.95
CA THR A 86 8.90 15.50 -5.90
C THR A 86 8.68 14.89 -4.51
N LYS A 87 7.47 14.39 -4.23
CA LYS A 87 7.15 13.73 -2.96
C LYS A 87 7.75 12.33 -2.85
N ALA A 88 7.69 11.55 -3.93
CA ALA A 88 8.25 10.20 -4.02
C ALA A 88 9.77 10.20 -3.80
N THR A 89 10.48 11.24 -4.23
CA THR A 89 11.94 11.39 -4.08
C THR A 89 12.36 12.25 -2.89
N ASP A 90 11.43 12.62 -1.99
CA ASP A 90 11.76 13.46 -0.85
C ASP A 90 12.77 12.77 0.08
N ARG A 91 13.99 13.30 0.12
CA ARG A 91 15.12 12.65 0.78
C ARG A 91 14.88 12.45 2.28
N ASP A 92 14.26 13.42 2.94
CA ASP A 92 14.03 13.36 4.38
C ASP A 92 12.96 12.32 4.72
N THR A 93 11.91 12.23 3.92
CA THR A 93 10.90 11.17 4.04
C THR A 93 11.49 9.79 3.77
N LEU A 94 12.27 9.61 2.69
CA LEU A 94 12.90 8.33 2.36
C LEU A 94 13.90 7.88 3.43
N LYS A 95 14.69 8.81 4.00
CA LYS A 95 15.60 8.50 5.12
C LYS A 95 14.85 8.00 6.35
N ARG A 96 13.71 8.62 6.69
CA ARG A 96 12.87 8.15 7.81
C ARG A 96 12.32 6.75 7.55
N LEU A 97 11.97 6.43 6.31
CA LEU A 97 11.44 5.12 5.92
C LEU A 97 12.52 4.05 5.74
N LEU A 98 13.81 4.41 5.80
CA LEU A 98 14.91 3.46 5.58
C LEU A 98 14.84 2.19 6.46
N PRO A 99 14.53 2.26 7.77
CA PRO A 99 14.37 1.05 8.59
C PRO A 99 13.26 0.14 8.07
N VAL A 100 12.18 0.73 7.56
CA VAL A 100 11.03 0.03 7.00
C VAL A 100 11.39 -0.65 5.69
N ILE A 101 12.12 0.06 4.81
CA ILE A 101 12.61 -0.45 3.54
C ILE A 101 13.56 -1.64 3.78
N ILE A 102 14.49 -1.51 4.72
CA ILE A 102 15.43 -2.59 5.07
C ILE A 102 14.66 -3.81 5.58
N LEU A 103 13.70 -3.63 6.48
CA LEU A 103 12.88 -4.73 6.97
C LEU A 103 12.12 -5.40 5.82
N GLN A 104 11.52 -4.63 4.91
CA GLN A 104 10.78 -5.18 3.78
C GLN A 104 11.69 -5.96 2.80
N ILE A 105 12.92 -5.49 2.57
CA ILE A 105 13.91 -6.23 1.77
C ILE A 105 14.24 -7.56 2.45
N VAL A 106 14.53 -7.56 3.76
CA VAL A 106 14.83 -8.78 4.52
C VAL A 106 13.66 -9.77 4.45
N LEU A 107 12.43 -9.29 4.67
CA LEU A 107 11.22 -10.10 4.59
C LEU A 107 11.03 -10.67 3.17
N SER A 108 11.21 -9.86 2.13
CA SER A 108 11.03 -10.27 0.73
C SER A 108 12.09 -11.30 0.32
N THR A 109 13.35 -11.11 0.70
CA THR A 109 14.44 -12.07 0.45
C THR A 109 14.21 -13.39 1.21
N ALA A 110 13.73 -13.33 2.45
CA ALA A 110 13.34 -14.51 3.21
C ALA A 110 12.18 -15.25 2.53
N ASN A 111 11.20 -14.52 2.00
CA ASN A 111 10.06 -15.09 1.28
C ASN A 111 10.49 -15.86 0.03
N VAL A 112 11.36 -15.26 -0.81
CA VAL A 112 11.94 -15.92 -1.98
C VAL A 112 12.75 -17.15 -1.59
N SER A 113 13.58 -17.04 -0.55
CA SER A 113 14.40 -18.17 -0.07
C SER A 113 13.53 -19.34 0.41
N LEU A 114 12.42 -19.05 1.10
CA LEU A 114 11.47 -20.07 1.54
C LEU A 114 10.74 -20.72 0.37
N LEU A 115 10.42 -19.96 -0.68
CA LEU A 115 9.80 -20.49 -1.90
C LEU A 115 10.71 -21.50 -2.60
N GLU A 116 12.00 -21.20 -2.67
CA GLU A 116 13.00 -22.05 -3.32
C GLU A 116 13.45 -23.23 -2.44
N SER A 117 13.23 -23.16 -1.12
CA SER A 117 13.76 -24.15 -0.17
C SER A 117 13.13 -25.55 -0.23
N GLY A 118 11.93 -25.70 -0.81
CA GLY A 118 11.20 -26.98 -0.85
C GLY A 118 10.79 -27.55 0.51
N ILE A 119 10.91 -26.77 1.60
CA ILE A 119 10.61 -27.22 2.97
C ILE A 119 9.09 -27.42 3.15
N PRO A 120 8.63 -28.60 3.64
CA PRO A 120 7.24 -28.79 4.02
C PRO A 120 6.81 -27.78 5.09
N GLY A 121 5.75 -27.00 4.80
CA GLY A 121 5.27 -25.93 5.69
C GLY A 121 5.83 -24.54 5.40
N ALA A 122 6.74 -24.39 4.43
CA ALA A 122 7.24 -23.07 3.99
C ALA A 122 6.10 -22.12 3.59
N GLY A 123 4.99 -22.63 3.03
CA GLY A 123 3.83 -21.82 2.66
C GLY A 123 3.20 -21.05 3.83
N LEU A 124 3.16 -21.61 5.03
CA LEU A 124 2.65 -20.91 6.22
C LEU A 124 3.59 -19.79 6.66
N ALA A 125 4.91 -20.03 6.60
CA ALA A 125 5.91 -19.01 6.91
C ALA A 125 5.89 -17.87 5.88
N GLN A 126 5.76 -18.19 4.58
CA GLN A 126 5.60 -17.21 3.50
C GLN A 126 4.32 -16.38 3.66
N PHE A 127 3.21 -17.01 4.07
CA PHE A 127 1.97 -16.31 4.37
C PHE A 127 2.15 -15.33 5.52
N ALA A 128 2.75 -15.77 6.64
CA ALA A 128 3.01 -14.90 7.79
C ALA A 128 3.92 -13.71 7.43
N ILE A 129 4.99 -13.95 6.65
CA ILE A 129 5.88 -12.89 6.15
C ILE A 129 5.11 -11.90 5.26
N SER A 130 4.27 -12.40 4.36
CA SER A 130 3.46 -11.58 3.46
C SER A 130 2.46 -10.71 4.23
N VAL A 131 1.81 -11.27 5.26
CA VAL A 131 0.91 -10.52 6.15
C VAL A 131 1.67 -9.39 6.84
N VAL A 132 2.83 -9.68 7.45
CA VAL A 132 3.65 -8.64 8.11
C VAL A 132 4.09 -7.56 7.11
N GLY A 133 4.53 -7.95 5.92
CA GLY A 133 4.90 -7.01 4.85
C GLY A 133 3.74 -6.12 4.40
N ALA A 134 2.53 -6.67 4.30
CA ALA A 134 1.32 -5.90 3.99
C ALA A 134 1.00 -4.87 5.07
N LEU A 135 1.13 -5.22 6.36
CA LEU A 135 0.89 -4.27 7.47
C LEU A 135 1.87 -3.10 7.45
N ILE A 136 3.12 -3.38 7.09
CA ILE A 136 4.15 -2.37 6.93
C ILE A 136 3.76 -1.36 5.84
N GLY A 137 3.35 -1.85 4.66
CA GLY A 137 2.95 -1.00 3.54
C GLY A 137 1.69 -0.19 3.81
N ILE A 138 0.65 -0.82 4.37
CA ILE A 138 -0.68 -0.21 4.53
C ILE A 138 -0.73 0.79 5.69
N PHE A 139 -0.01 0.54 6.79
CA PHE A 139 -0.16 1.37 8.01
C PHE A 139 1.15 2.02 8.46
N CYS A 140 2.25 1.28 8.48
CA CYS A 140 3.49 1.82 9.03
C CYS A 140 4.04 2.96 8.16
N VAL A 141 4.01 2.80 6.83
CA VAL A 141 4.49 3.83 5.90
C VAL A 141 3.65 5.12 6.00
N PRO A 142 2.31 5.11 5.90
CA PRO A 142 1.51 6.32 6.07
C PRO A 142 1.72 7.04 7.40
N ILE A 143 1.81 6.30 8.51
CA ILE A 143 2.07 6.89 9.84
C ILE A 143 3.40 7.64 9.83
N MET A 144 4.48 7.02 9.33
CA MET A 144 5.81 7.64 9.31
C MET A 144 5.93 8.79 8.29
N VAL A 145 5.09 8.80 7.26
CA VAL A 145 5.01 9.89 6.28
C VAL A 145 4.27 11.10 6.87
N PHE A 146 3.11 10.90 7.49
CA PHE A 146 2.26 12.00 7.97
C PHE A 146 2.56 12.44 9.41
N HIS A 147 3.21 11.58 10.21
CA HIS A 147 3.66 11.90 11.57
C HIS A 147 5.18 11.75 11.69
N PRO A 148 5.95 12.75 11.20
CA PRO A 148 7.41 12.64 11.06
C PRO A 148 8.19 12.48 12.38
N ASN A 149 7.53 12.73 13.52
CA ASN A 149 8.12 12.60 14.85
C ASN A 149 7.93 11.19 15.45
N VAL A 150 7.17 10.31 14.81
CA VAL A 150 6.91 8.96 15.29
C VAL A 150 8.08 8.05 14.89
N LEU A 151 8.68 7.38 15.88
CA LEU A 151 9.76 6.44 15.65
C LEU A 151 9.25 5.16 14.98
N PHE A 152 10.12 4.47 14.23
CA PHE A 152 9.78 3.22 13.56
C PHE A 152 9.12 2.18 14.49
N ALA A 153 9.69 1.96 15.68
CA ALA A 153 9.15 1.00 16.65
C ALA A 153 7.73 1.35 17.12
N GLU A 154 7.45 2.65 17.29
CA GLU A 154 6.13 3.13 17.65
C GLU A 154 5.15 2.98 16.49
N ALA A 155 5.51 3.40 15.28
CA ALA A 155 4.69 3.24 14.07
C ALA A 155 4.36 1.77 13.80
N PHE A 156 5.33 0.87 13.96
CA PHE A 156 5.15 -0.56 13.79
C PHE A 156 4.19 -1.14 14.84
N ASN A 157 4.36 -0.80 16.11
CA ASN A 157 3.45 -1.24 17.19
C ASN A 157 2.02 -0.72 16.97
N LEU A 158 1.89 0.55 16.57
CA LEU A 158 0.58 1.13 16.25
C LEU A 158 -0.06 0.40 15.06
N SER A 159 0.72 0.05 14.04
CA SER A 159 0.25 -0.70 12.87
C SER A 159 -0.23 -2.10 13.22
N LEU A 160 0.49 -2.81 14.10
CA LEU A 160 0.08 -4.14 14.58
C LEU A 160 -1.24 -4.08 15.35
N LYS A 161 -1.40 -3.09 16.24
CA LYS A 161 -2.66 -2.89 16.97
C LYS A 161 -3.82 -2.59 16.03
N ALA A 162 -3.60 -1.72 15.03
CA ALA A 162 -4.60 -1.39 14.02
C ALA A 162 -5.03 -2.62 13.22
N ALA A 163 -4.04 -3.40 12.77
CA ALA A 163 -4.23 -4.62 12.01
C ALA A 163 -5.03 -5.66 12.77
N TRP A 164 -4.70 -5.86 14.04
CA TRP A 164 -5.39 -6.80 14.90
C TRP A 164 -6.85 -6.38 15.15
N ALA A 165 -7.07 -5.10 15.45
CA ALA A 165 -8.40 -4.54 15.67
C ALA A 165 -9.28 -4.62 14.41
N ASN A 166 -8.68 -4.61 13.22
CA ASN A 166 -9.37 -4.56 11.93
C ASN A 166 -9.08 -5.79 11.05
N ILE A 167 -8.75 -6.93 11.65
CA ILE A 167 -8.28 -8.10 10.89
C ILE A 167 -9.33 -8.63 9.92
N VAL A 168 -10.61 -8.62 10.32
CA VAL A 168 -11.73 -9.08 9.48
C VAL A 168 -11.91 -8.20 8.24
N PRO A 169 -12.15 -6.87 8.36
CA PRO A 169 -12.31 -6.02 7.18
C PRO A 169 -11.03 -5.95 6.32
N LEU A 170 -9.84 -6.09 6.92
CA LEU A 170 -8.59 -6.19 6.15
C LEU A 170 -8.54 -7.45 5.31
N ILE A 171 -8.92 -8.62 5.86
CA ILE A 171 -8.99 -9.88 5.11
C ILE A 171 -10.00 -9.76 3.96
N PHE A 172 -11.19 -9.20 4.20
CA PHE A 172 -12.20 -9.01 3.15
C PHE A 172 -11.72 -8.05 2.06
N GLY A 173 -11.15 -6.91 2.44
CA GLY A 173 -10.56 -5.96 1.48
C GLY A 173 -9.47 -6.60 0.63
N TRP A 174 -8.57 -7.37 1.26
CA TRP A 174 -7.53 -8.12 0.55
C TRP A 174 -8.10 -9.20 -0.37
N LEU A 175 -9.14 -9.92 0.05
CA LEU A 175 -9.79 -10.92 -0.78
C LEU A 175 -10.41 -10.29 -2.03
N VAL A 176 -11.04 -9.12 -1.91
CA VAL A 176 -11.59 -8.38 -3.05
C VAL A 176 -10.46 -7.98 -4.01
N PHE A 177 -9.37 -7.41 -3.50
CA PHE A 177 -8.21 -7.06 -4.33
C PHE A 177 -7.56 -8.28 -4.98
N PHE A 178 -7.46 -9.41 -4.27
CA PHE A 178 -6.94 -10.66 -4.79
C PHE A 178 -7.82 -11.22 -5.90
N VAL A 179 -9.14 -11.22 -5.73
CA VAL A 179 -10.10 -11.65 -6.77
C VAL A 179 -9.99 -10.72 -7.98
N LEU A 180 -9.96 -9.40 -7.78
CA LEU A 180 -9.76 -8.44 -8.87
C LEU A 180 -8.43 -8.67 -9.59
N ALA A 181 -7.35 -8.96 -8.87
CA ALA A 181 -6.05 -9.29 -9.44
C ALA A 181 -6.06 -10.64 -10.18
N MET A 182 -6.73 -11.67 -9.67
CA MET A 182 -6.86 -12.95 -10.37
C MET A 182 -7.70 -12.82 -11.64
N VAL A 183 -8.81 -12.08 -11.58
CA VAL A 183 -9.64 -11.76 -12.75
C VAL A 183 -8.83 -10.95 -13.76
N SER A 184 -7.97 -10.04 -13.29
CA SER A 184 -7.07 -9.25 -14.15
C SER A 184 -6.06 -10.08 -14.94
N ALA A 185 -5.66 -11.25 -14.41
CA ALA A 185 -4.73 -12.16 -15.07
C ALA A 185 -5.38 -12.94 -16.23
N ILE A 186 -6.71 -12.96 -16.32
CA ILE A 186 -7.44 -13.54 -17.44
C ILE A 186 -7.53 -12.48 -18.53
N LEU A 187 -6.85 -12.69 -19.67
CA LEU A 187 -6.70 -11.72 -20.77
C LEU A 187 -8.03 -11.09 -21.27
N LEU A 188 -9.16 -11.79 -21.12
CA LEU A 188 -10.50 -11.27 -21.44
C LEU A 188 -10.93 -10.06 -20.60
N PHE A 189 -10.37 -9.90 -19.41
CA PHE A 189 -10.69 -8.80 -18.48
C PHE A 189 -9.61 -7.73 -18.43
N PHE A 190 -8.65 -7.75 -19.35
CA PHE A 190 -7.61 -6.71 -19.49
C PHE A 190 -8.17 -5.26 -19.45
N PRO A 191 -9.34 -4.94 -20.03
CA PRO A 191 -9.95 -3.61 -19.88
C PRO A 191 -10.37 -3.27 -18.45
N LEU A 192 -10.84 -4.25 -17.66
CA LEU A 192 -11.17 -4.04 -16.24
C LEU A 192 -9.91 -3.77 -15.42
N VAL A 193 -8.76 -4.31 -15.82
CA VAL A 193 -7.47 -4.03 -15.17
C VAL A 193 -7.14 -2.56 -15.26
N PHE A 194 -7.21 -1.98 -16.45
CA PHE A 194 -6.93 -0.55 -16.60
C PHE A 194 -7.98 0.32 -15.90
N ALA A 195 -9.23 -0.14 -15.84
CA ALA A 195 -10.26 0.53 -15.08
C ALA A 195 -9.91 0.56 -13.58
N PHE A 196 -9.63 -0.59 -12.95
CA PHE A 196 -9.49 -0.70 -11.49
C PHE A 196 -8.07 -0.54 -10.95
N MET A 197 -7.03 -0.77 -11.75
CA MET A 197 -5.62 -0.61 -11.36
C MET A 197 -5.32 0.78 -10.74
N PRO A 198 -5.88 1.89 -11.24
CA PRO A 198 -5.68 3.21 -10.63
C PRO A 198 -6.25 3.35 -9.22
N ALA A 199 -7.16 2.47 -8.78
CA ALA A 199 -7.74 2.52 -7.43
C ALA A 199 -6.71 2.09 -6.37
N ALA A 200 -5.73 1.27 -6.77
CA ALA A 200 -4.61 0.89 -5.92
C ALA A 200 -3.76 2.10 -5.48
N LEU A 201 -3.78 3.19 -6.27
CA LEU A 201 -3.01 4.41 -5.97
C LEU A 201 -3.45 5.05 -4.65
N THR A 202 -4.76 5.21 -4.44
CA THR A 202 -5.29 5.87 -3.24
C THR A 202 -5.58 4.89 -2.11
N PHE A 203 -5.47 3.60 -2.36
CA PHE A 203 -5.84 2.55 -1.41
C PHE A 203 -5.12 2.66 -0.05
N HIS A 204 -3.80 2.78 -0.07
CA HIS A 204 -2.99 2.92 1.15
C HIS A 204 -3.37 4.17 1.95
N TYR A 205 -3.68 5.26 1.23
CA TYR A 205 -4.12 6.51 1.84
C TYR A 205 -5.49 6.39 2.51
N VAL A 206 -6.48 5.86 1.79
CA VAL A 206 -7.85 5.74 2.29
C VAL A 206 -7.92 4.80 3.49
N TRP A 207 -7.25 3.65 3.44
CA TRP A 207 -7.18 2.76 4.60
C TRP A 207 -6.56 3.43 5.83
N TYR A 208 -5.47 4.17 5.64
CA TYR A 208 -4.86 4.94 6.71
C TYR A 208 -5.85 5.96 7.29
N ARG A 209 -6.50 6.75 6.43
CA ARG A 209 -7.48 7.77 6.84
C ARG A 209 -8.65 7.19 7.62
N VAL A 210 -9.19 6.07 7.16
CA VAL A 210 -10.33 5.39 7.78
C VAL A 210 -9.98 4.84 9.16
N ILE A 211 -8.77 4.27 9.31
CA ILE A 211 -8.37 3.61 10.56
C ILE A 211 -7.81 4.60 11.58
N PHE A 212 -6.99 5.55 11.15
CA PHE A 212 -6.19 6.41 12.03
C PHE A 212 -6.66 7.86 12.09
N GLU A 213 -7.46 8.32 11.13
CA GLU A 213 -7.95 9.70 11.05
C GLU A 213 -9.48 9.79 10.94
N ASP A 214 -10.19 8.70 11.28
CA ASP A 214 -11.65 8.58 11.36
C ASP A 214 -12.42 9.07 10.11
N LEU A 215 -11.86 8.86 8.90
CA LEU A 215 -12.59 9.14 7.66
C LEU A 215 -13.90 8.32 7.60
N GLN A 216 -15.02 9.01 7.43
CA GLN A 216 -16.33 8.39 7.25
C GLN A 216 -16.56 8.09 5.77
N LEU A 217 -16.89 6.84 5.46
CA LEU A 217 -17.22 6.41 4.11
C LEU A 217 -18.75 6.39 3.99
N GLY A 218 -19.33 7.09 3.01
CA GLY A 218 -20.76 6.94 2.67
C GLY A 218 -21.70 8.12 2.95
N ASP A 219 -21.29 9.35 2.60
CA ASP A 219 -22.26 10.41 2.26
C ASP A 219 -22.62 10.36 0.76
#